data_AF-A0AAW2SWN8-F1
#
_entry.id   AF-A0AAW2SWN8-F1
#
_cell.length_a   1.000
_cell.length_b   1.000
_cell.length_c   1.000
_cell.angle_alpha   90.00
_cell.angle_beta   90.00
_cell.angle_gamma   90.00
#
_symmetry.space_group_name_H-M   'P 1'
#
loop_
_entity.id
_entity.type
_entity.pdbx_description
1 polymer ?
#
loop_
_entity_poly.entity_id
_entity_poly.type
_entity_poly.pdbx_seq_one_letter_code
_entity_poly.pdbx_strand_id
1 'polypeptide(L)'
;MVVTDKMASKVASPPKDWDSMTLAEKAMELYVGEKGALFWLNKFAYASIFIVIGGWILFRFVGPALNLYQLDTPPLSPTSMFKG
;
A
#
# COMPACT_ATOMS: atom_id res chain seq x y z
N MET A 1 9.19 -5.34 -58.16
CA MET A 1 9.73 -6.30 -57.17
C MET A 1 9.26 -5.81 -55.81
N VAL A 2 8.22 -6.45 -55.27
CA VAL A 2 7.59 -6.06 -54.00
C VAL A 2 8.26 -6.86 -52.89
N VAL A 3 8.86 -6.18 -51.92
CA VAL A 3 9.17 -6.78 -50.62
C VAL A 3 8.49 -5.93 -49.58
N THR A 4 7.31 -6.37 -49.18
CA THR A 4 6.61 -5.89 -47.99
C THR A 4 7.20 -6.67 -46.81
N ASP A 5 8.13 -6.06 -46.07
CA ASP A 5 8.60 -6.60 -44.80
C ASP A 5 7.42 -6.70 -43.84
N LYS A 6 6.96 -7.93 -43.63
CA LYS A 6 5.96 -8.29 -42.63
C LYS A 6 6.60 -8.03 -41.27
N MET A 7 6.35 -6.85 -40.69
CA MET A 7 6.63 -6.65 -39.27
C MET A 7 5.77 -7.64 -38.48
N ALA A 8 6.39 -8.74 -38.06
CA ALA A 8 5.79 -9.69 -37.16
C ALA A 8 5.51 -8.96 -35.85
N SER A 9 4.24 -8.64 -35.64
CA SER A 9 3.72 -8.23 -34.34
C SER A 9 4.14 -9.30 -33.33
N LYS A 10 5.05 -8.93 -32.43
CA LYS A 10 5.35 -9.71 -31.23
C LYS A 10 4.13 -9.61 -30.33
N VAL A 11 3.08 -10.35 -30.68
CA VAL A 11 1.93 -10.59 -29.82
C VAL A 11 2.52 -11.21 -28.57
N ALA A 12 2.51 -10.45 -27.47
CA ALA A 12 2.93 -10.96 -26.18
C ALA A 12 2.16 -12.26 -25.96
N SER A 13 2.89 -13.36 -25.86
CA SER A 13 2.30 -14.67 -25.63
C SER A 13 1.41 -14.57 -24.39
N PRO A 14 0.20 -15.17 -24.41
CA PRO A 14 -0.67 -15.15 -23.24
C PRO A 14 0.11 -15.61 -22.00
N PRO A 15 -0.15 -15.01 -20.82
CA PRO A 15 0.56 -15.35 -19.59
C PRO A 15 0.64 -16.87 -19.42
N LYS A 16 1.86 -17.37 -19.24
CA LYS A 16 2.14 -18.80 -19.14
C LYS A 16 1.41 -19.37 -17.91
N ASP A 17 0.83 -20.58 -18.02
CA ASP A 17 0.17 -21.20 -16.87
C ASP A 17 1.15 -21.36 -15.70
N TRP A 18 0.71 -21.03 -14.49
CA TRP A 18 1.55 -21.01 -13.29
C TRP A 18 2.38 -22.29 -13.14
N ASP A 19 1.79 -23.48 -13.29
CA ASP A 19 2.49 -24.76 -13.16
C ASP A 19 3.56 -25.02 -14.21
N SER A 20 3.50 -24.32 -15.34
CA SER A 20 4.48 -24.46 -16.40
C SER A 20 5.68 -23.50 -16.23
N MET A 21 5.62 -22.53 -15.32
CA MET A 21 6.70 -21.57 -15.07
C MET A 21 7.86 -22.16 -14.26
N THR A 22 9.08 -21.74 -14.57
CA THR A 22 10.27 -22.02 -13.76
C THR A 22 10.21 -21.29 -12.41
N LEU A 23 10.96 -21.77 -11.41
CA LEU A 23 11.05 -21.14 -10.09
C LEU A 23 11.47 -19.66 -10.14
N ALA A 24 12.37 -19.31 -11.06
CA ALA A 24 12.82 -17.94 -11.25
C ALA A 24 11.71 -17.04 -11.84
N GLU A 25 10.96 -17.53 -12.82
CA GLU A 25 9.81 -16.81 -13.40
C GLU A 25 8.71 -16.58 -12.34
N LYS A 26 8.39 -17.61 -11.55
CA LYS A 26 7.43 -17.50 -10.44
C LYS A 26 7.86 -16.45 -9.41
N ALA A 27 9.14 -16.41 -9.05
CA ALA A 27 9.66 -15.42 -8.11
C ALA A 27 9.55 -13.98 -8.67
N MET A 28 9.79 -13.82 -9.98
CA MET A 28 9.67 -12.53 -10.63
C MET A 28 8.21 -12.08 -10.71
N GLU A 29 7.29 -12.98 -11.06
CA GLU A 29 5.85 -12.70 -11.05
C GLU A 29 5.33 -12.37 -9.63
N LEU A 30 5.85 -13.03 -8.60
CA LEU A 30 5.52 -12.70 -7.21
C LEU A 30 6.04 -11.32 -6.79
N TYR A 31 7.14 -10.83 -7.37
CA TYR A 31 7.70 -9.52 -7.05
C TYR A 31 7.00 -8.39 -7.84
N VAL A 32 6.95 -8.51 -9.17
CA VAL A 32 6.50 -7.46 -10.12
C VAL A 32 5.22 -7.79 -10.89
N GLY A 33 4.58 -8.94 -10.66
CA GLY A 33 3.33 -9.31 -11.34
C GLY A 33 2.10 -8.52 -10.88
N GLU A 34 0.96 -8.75 -11.53
CA GLU A 34 -0.31 -8.02 -11.30
C GLU A 34 -0.85 -8.12 -9.86
N LYS A 35 -0.38 -9.11 -9.08
CA LYS A 35 -0.66 -9.26 -7.65
C LYS A 35 0.62 -9.43 -6.82
N GLY A 36 1.74 -8.96 -7.33
CA GLY A 36 3.04 -9.11 -6.69
C GLY A 36 3.22 -8.23 -5.46
N ALA A 37 4.38 -8.37 -4.82
CA ALA A 37 4.77 -7.61 -3.64
C ALA A 37 4.71 -6.09 -3.88
N LEU A 38 5.13 -5.61 -5.05
CA LEU A 38 5.08 -4.18 -5.38
C LEU A 38 3.65 -3.65 -5.47
N PHE A 39 2.75 -4.43 -6.06
CA PHE A 39 1.33 -4.09 -6.16
C PHE A 39 0.69 -3.94 -4.77
N TRP A 40 0.98 -4.89 -3.88
CA TRP A 40 0.50 -4.84 -2.51
C TRP A 40 1.15 -3.73 -1.69
N LEU A 41 2.47 -3.50 -1.82
CA LEU A 41 3.18 -2.45 -1.09
C LEU A 41 2.58 -1.06 -1.33
N ASN A 42 2.25 -0.74 -2.59
CA ASN A 42 1.60 0.53 -2.91
C ASN A 42 0.21 0.63 -2.25
N LYS A 43 -0.59 -0.45 -2.31
CA LYS A 43 -1.91 -0.49 -1.67
C LYS A 43 -1.83 -0.44 -0.14
N PHE A 44 -0.81 -1.07 0.44
CA PHE A 44 -0.52 -1.04 1.86
C PHE A 44 -0.03 0.34 2.32
N ALA A 45 0.72 1.07 1.51
CA ALA A 45 1.15 2.42 1.86
C ALA A 45 -0.06 3.36 2.05
N TYR A 46 -1.06 3.26 1.17
CA TYR A 46 -2.30 4.02 1.36
C TYR A 46 -3.06 3.55 2.59
N ALA A 47 -3.24 2.23 2.77
CA ALA A 47 -3.97 1.68 3.91
C ALA A 47 -3.28 1.95 5.26
N SER A 48 -1.95 1.94 5.32
CA SER A 48 -1.18 2.11 6.55
C SER A 48 -1.33 3.52 7.12
N ILE A 49 -1.44 4.54 6.26
CA ILE A 49 -1.70 5.91 6.68
C ILE A 49 -3.02 5.99 7.46
N PHE A 50 -4.09 5.35 6.98
CA PHE A 50 -5.36 5.32 7.70
C PHE A 50 -5.28 4.59 9.03
N ILE A 51 -4.53 3.49 9.10
CA ILE A 51 -4.35 2.75 10.35
C ILE A 51 -3.57 3.58 11.36
N VAL A 52 -2.48 4.24 10.94
CA VAL A 52 -1.64 5.04 11.82
C VAL A 52 -2.38 6.28 12.31
N ILE A 53 -3.00 7.04 11.41
CA ILE A 53 -3.77 8.24 11.77
C ILE A 53 -5.01 7.84 12.58
N GLY A 54 -5.76 6.84 12.13
CA GLY A 54 -6.96 6.36 12.80
C GLY A 54 -6.65 5.82 14.20
N GLY A 55 -5.60 5.02 14.33
CA GLY A 55 -5.10 4.51 15.61
C GLY A 55 -4.66 5.64 16.53
N TRP A 56 -3.94 6.64 16.01
CA TRP A 56 -3.57 7.83 16.79
C TRP A 56 -4.79 8.60 17.30
N ILE A 57 -5.79 8.87 16.45
CA ILE A 57 -7.02 9.57 16.85
C ILE A 57 -7.82 8.76 17.87
N LEU A 58 -8.03 7.46 17.62
CA LEU A 58 -8.69 6.55 18.56
C LEU A 58 -7.98 6.56 19.92
N PHE A 59 -6.65 6.45 19.91
CA PHE A 59 -5.84 6.52 21.13
C PHE A 59 -5.94 7.90 21.80
N ARG A 60 -5.94 8.99 21.05
CA ARG A 60 -5.89 10.33 21.67
C ARG A 60 -7.23 10.85 22.15
N PHE A 61 -8.34 10.39 21.56
CA PHE A 61 -9.66 10.91 21.86
C PHE A 61 -10.61 9.84 22.41
N VAL A 62 -10.66 8.65 21.80
CA VAL A 62 -11.60 7.60 22.20
C VAL A 62 -11.14 6.88 23.45
N GLY A 63 -9.86 6.54 23.58
CA GLY A 63 -9.31 5.93 24.80
C GLY A 63 -9.60 6.75 26.07
N PRO A 64 -9.32 8.06 26.08
CA PRO A 64 -9.68 8.94 27.19
C PRO A 64 -11.19 9.12 27.38
N ALA A 65 -11.98 9.22 26.28
CA ALA A 65 -13.44 9.35 26.36
C ALA A 65 -14.12 8.11 26.97
N LEU A 66 -13.55 6.93 26.75
CA LEU A 66 -13.98 5.67 27.37
C LEU A 66 -13.33 5.40 28.73
N ASN A 67 -12.53 6.35 29.26
CA ASN A 67 -11.82 6.25 30.53
C ASN A 67 -10.84 5.05 30.63
N LEU A 68 -10.31 4.56 29.51
CA LEU A 68 -9.39 3.40 29.49
C LEU A 68 -8.01 3.73 30.07
N TYR A 69 -7.61 5.01 30.00
CA TYR A 69 -6.42 5.56 30.65
C TYR A 69 -6.54 7.09 30.72
N GLN A 70 -5.84 7.68 31.69
CA GLN A 70 -5.68 9.12 31.83
C GLN A 70 -4.40 9.55 31.10
N LEU A 71 -4.43 10.71 30.46
CA LEU A 71 -3.24 11.33 29.89
C LEU A 71 -2.62 12.23 30.97
N ASP A 72 -1.32 12.07 31.26
CA ASP A 72 -0.62 12.86 32.29
C ASP A 72 -0.66 14.38 32.03
N THR A 73 -0.90 14.79 30.78
CA THR A 73 -1.11 16.19 30.40
C THR A 73 -2.53 16.39 29.88
N PRO A 74 -3.32 17.30 30.49
CA PRO A 74 -4.61 17.67 29.96
C PRO A 74 -4.47 18.30 28.56
N PRO A 75 -5.50 18.20 27.69
CA PRO A 75 -5.49 18.88 26.40
C PRO A 75 -5.23 20.38 26.60
N LEU A 76 -4.34 20.96 25.79
CA LEU A 76 -3.98 22.38 25.88
C LEU A 76 -5.25 23.24 25.93
N SER A 77 -5.37 24.09 26.95
CA SER A 77 -6.51 24.98 27.07
C SER A 77 -6.49 26.00 25.93
N PRO A 78 -7.64 26.40 25.35
CA PRO A 78 -7.70 27.41 24.29
C PRO A 78 -6.96 28.71 24.62
N THR A 79 -6.94 29.08 25.90
CA THR A 79 -6.23 30.26 26.42
C THR A 79 -4.70 30.16 26.37
N SER A 80 -4.15 28.95 26.32
CA SER A 80 -2.71 28.68 26.27
C SER A 80 -2.15 28.59 24.85
N MET A 81 -3.00 28.50 23.82
CA MET A 81 -2.58 28.52 22.40
C MET A 81 -2.08 29.90 21.94
N PHE A 82 -2.47 30.97 22.65
CA PHE A 82 -2.16 32.37 22.31
C PHE A 82 -1.06 33.00 23.17
N LYS A 83 -0.48 32.25 24.11
CA LYS A 83 0.70 32.68 24.87
C LYS A 83 1.91 31.93 24.33
N GLY A 84 2.59 32.56 23.37
CA GLY A 84 3.98 32.22 23.04
C GLY A 84 4.92 32.61 24.17
#